data_AF-A0A944XTF4-F1
#
_entry.id   AF-A0A944XTF4-F1
#
_cell.length_a   1.000
_cell.length_b   1.000
_cell.length_c   1.000
_cell.angle_alpha   90.00
_cell.angle_beta   90.00
_cell.angle_gamma   90.00
#
_symmetry.space_group_name_H-M   'P 1'
#
loop_
_entity.id
_entity.type
_entity.pdbx_description
1 polymer ?
#
loop_
_entity_poly.entity_id
_entity_poly.type
_entity_poly.pdbx_seq_one_letter_code
_entity_poly.pdbx_strand_id
1 'polypeptide(L)'
;MAQEQSDVKFDFLRSFIEKTLEGAGLESLTEETKDQYLPQFVAEAERRVGLALIPELDPSAAGELKKVFELPEPDPEAIRNFWKTHVSNFDEIVKKTLEDFAVELKQTLSQIS
;
A
#
# COMPACT_ATOMS: atom_id res chain seq x y z
N MET A 1 16.72 -19.75 4.07
CA MET A 1 16.17 -19.10 2.86
C MET A 1 15.37 -17.91 3.35
N ALA A 2 15.64 -16.74 2.78
CA ALA A 2 15.26 -15.45 3.35
C ALA A 2 13.78 -15.13 3.05
N GLN A 3 13.03 -14.85 4.13
CA GLN A 3 11.86 -13.98 4.22
C GLN A 3 10.83 -14.04 3.07
N GLU A 4 9.83 -14.90 3.21
CA GLU A 4 8.50 -14.77 2.58
C GLU A 4 7.45 -14.47 3.67
N GLN A 5 7.70 -13.45 4.48
CA GLN A 5 6.61 -12.81 5.24
C GLN A 5 6.02 -11.74 4.32
N SER A 6 5.19 -12.19 3.37
CA SER A 6 4.24 -11.30 2.71
C SER A 6 3.35 -10.73 3.80
N ASP A 7 3.50 -9.43 4.07
CA ASP A 7 2.66 -8.71 5.03
C ASP A 7 1.26 -8.62 4.41
N VAL A 8 0.43 -9.67 4.59
CA VAL A 8 -0.95 -9.81 4.06
C VAL A 8 -1.87 -8.63 4.46
N LYS A 9 -1.38 -7.77 5.35
CA LYS A 9 -2.15 -6.71 6.01
C LYS A 9 -2.62 -5.61 5.07
N PHE A 10 -2.10 -5.53 3.85
CA PHE A 10 -2.56 -4.54 2.88
C PHE A 10 -2.78 -5.13 1.47
N ASP A 11 -3.05 -6.43 1.36
CA ASP A 11 -3.31 -7.08 0.07
C ASP A 11 -4.48 -6.42 -0.71
N PHE A 12 -5.47 -5.82 -0.02
CA PHE A 12 -6.53 -5.03 -0.67
C PHE A 12 -6.03 -3.77 -1.37
N LEU A 13 -4.89 -3.21 -0.94
CA LEU A 13 -4.22 -2.09 -1.60
C LEU A 13 -3.47 -2.54 -2.83
N ARG A 14 -3.12 -3.83 -2.96
CA ARG A 14 -2.37 -4.36 -4.09
C ARG A 14 -3.01 -3.99 -5.42
N SER A 15 -4.30 -4.27 -5.60
CA SER A 15 -5.02 -3.90 -6.83
C SER A 15 -5.09 -2.39 -7.06
N PHE A 16 -5.05 -1.59 -6.00
CA PHE A 16 -5.03 -0.12 -6.11
C PHE A 16 -3.64 0.39 -6.53
N ILE A 17 -2.60 -0.20 -5.95
CA ILE A 17 -1.20 0.04 -6.28
C ILE A 17 -0.96 -0.37 -7.73
N GLU A 18 -1.32 -1.59 -8.12
CA GLU A 18 -1.20 -2.09 -9.49
C GLU A 18 -1.82 -1.14 -10.51
N LYS A 19 -3.08 -0.73 -10.31
CA LYS A 19 -3.75 0.24 -11.20
C LYS A 19 -3.07 1.60 -11.26
N THR A 20 -2.60 2.09 -10.11
CA THR A 20 -1.94 3.40 -10.02
C THR A 20 -0.57 3.36 -10.69
N LEU A 21 0.14 2.25 -10.52
CA LEU A 21 1.42 1.95 -11.14
C LEU A 21 1.28 1.80 -12.66
N GLU A 22 0.26 1.10 -13.16
CA GLU A 22 -0.04 1.01 -14.60
C GLU A 22 -0.11 2.41 -15.23
N GLY A 23 -0.87 3.34 -14.63
CA GLY A 23 -0.96 4.74 -15.09
C GLY A 23 0.30 5.58 -14.89
N ALA A 24 1.23 5.14 -14.04
CA ALA A 24 2.51 5.80 -13.79
C ALA A 24 3.57 5.49 -14.87
N GLY A 25 3.29 4.56 -15.79
CA GLY A 25 4.25 4.11 -16.79
C GLY A 25 4.83 2.72 -16.53
N LEU A 26 4.31 1.97 -15.53
CA LEU A 26 4.65 0.54 -15.43
C LEU A 26 4.22 -0.21 -16.69
N GLU A 27 3.20 0.25 -17.41
CA GLU A 27 2.81 -0.33 -18.71
C GLU A 27 4.00 -0.42 -19.68
N SER A 28 4.95 0.51 -19.59
CA SER A 28 6.15 0.58 -20.44
C SER A 28 7.29 -0.32 -19.97
N LEU A 29 7.21 -0.89 -18.76
CA LEU A 29 8.21 -1.86 -18.26
C LEU A 29 7.95 -3.25 -18.83
N THR A 30 9.01 -4.03 -19.05
CA THR A 30 8.90 -5.44 -19.45
C THR A 30 8.27 -6.27 -18.33
N GLU A 31 7.59 -7.37 -18.68
CA GLU A 31 6.98 -8.28 -17.70
C GLU A 31 8.00 -8.78 -16.66
N GLU A 32 9.24 -9.04 -17.09
CA GLU A 32 10.34 -9.45 -16.19
C GLU A 32 10.72 -8.35 -15.19
N THR A 33 10.75 -7.08 -15.64
CA THR A 33 10.98 -5.93 -14.75
C THR A 33 9.82 -5.76 -13.79
N LYS A 34 8.58 -5.92 -14.25
CA LYS A 34 7.41 -5.85 -13.36
C LYS A 34 7.49 -6.95 -12.31
N ASP A 35 7.71 -8.20 -12.68
CA ASP A 35 7.75 -9.30 -11.72
C ASP A 35 8.84 -9.10 -10.64
N GLN A 36 9.99 -8.54 -11.03
CA GLN A 36 11.09 -8.26 -10.11
C GLN A 36 10.84 -7.06 -9.17
N TYR A 37 10.26 -5.98 -9.68
CA TYR A 37 10.15 -4.71 -8.94
C TYR A 37 8.75 -4.44 -8.37
N LEU A 38 7.68 -4.97 -8.96
CA LEU A 38 6.30 -4.85 -8.48
C LEU A 38 6.14 -5.26 -7.02
N PRO A 39 6.65 -6.40 -6.52
CA PRO A 39 6.54 -6.72 -5.10
C PRO A 39 7.23 -5.68 -4.20
N GLN A 40 8.32 -5.07 -4.66
CA GLN A 40 9.03 -4.03 -3.91
C GLN A 40 8.25 -2.71 -3.90
N PHE A 41 7.66 -2.32 -5.05
CA PHE A 41 6.81 -1.15 -5.16
C PHE A 41 5.52 -1.28 -4.35
N VAL A 42 4.93 -2.49 -4.34
CA VAL A 42 3.77 -2.80 -3.51
C VAL A 42 4.13 -2.64 -2.03
N ALA A 43 5.21 -3.28 -1.56
CA ALA A 43 5.64 -3.19 -0.17
C ALA A 43 5.96 -1.74 0.27
N GLU A 44 6.60 -0.94 -0.60
CA GLU A 44 6.90 0.46 -0.32
C GLU A 44 5.62 1.31 -0.30
N ALA A 45 4.69 1.09 -1.22
CA ALA A 45 3.41 1.78 -1.25
C ALA A 45 2.56 1.45 -0.01
N GLU A 46 2.48 0.18 0.38
CA GLU A 46 1.82 -0.27 1.62
C GLU A 46 2.43 0.40 2.85
N ARG A 47 3.77 0.44 2.93
CA ARG A 47 4.50 1.11 4.01
C ARG A 47 4.18 2.61 4.07
N ARG A 48 4.23 3.31 2.94
CA ARG A 48 3.94 4.75 2.85
C ARG A 48 2.50 5.06 3.24
N VAL A 49 1.55 4.26 2.75
CA VAL A 49 0.13 4.38 3.12
C VAL A 49 -0.06 4.15 4.61
N GLY A 50 0.53 3.10 5.17
CA GLY A 50 0.49 2.84 6.61
C GLY A 50 1.03 4.03 7.43
N LEU A 51 2.18 4.57 7.04
CA LEU A 51 2.77 5.75 7.70
C LEU A 51 1.92 7.01 7.58
N ALA A 52 1.19 7.19 6.47
CA ALA A 52 0.29 8.32 6.27
C ALA A 52 -1.02 8.19 7.05
N LEU A 53 -1.49 6.95 7.30
CA LEU A 53 -2.72 6.67 8.04
C LEU A 53 -2.54 6.68 9.55
N ILE A 54 -1.37 6.25 10.06
CA ILE A 54 -1.03 6.25 11.50
C ILE A 54 -1.31 7.59 12.21
N PRO A 55 -0.86 8.77 11.71
CA PRO A 55 -1.09 10.04 12.40
C PRO A 55 -2.56 10.48 12.41
N GLU A 56 -3.35 9.99 11.45
CA GLU A 56 -4.78 10.27 11.32
C GLU A 56 -5.64 9.27 12.10
N LEU A 57 -5.01 8.23 12.65
CA LEU A 57 -5.67 7.23 13.45
C LEU A 57 -6.09 7.83 14.80
N ASP A 58 -7.37 7.69 15.16
CA ASP A 58 -7.84 8.10 16.47
C ASP A 58 -7.02 7.40 17.59
N PRO A 59 -6.59 8.12 18.64
CA PRO A 59 -5.80 7.52 19.72
C PRO A 59 -6.52 6.38 20.46
N SER A 60 -7.85 6.33 20.40
CA SER A 60 -8.67 5.24 20.95
C SER A 60 -8.66 3.98 20.06
N ALA A 61 -8.28 4.11 18.79
CA ALA A 61 -8.27 3.04 17.80
C ALA A 61 -7.06 2.11 17.92
N ALA A 62 -6.01 2.49 18.67
CA ALA A 62 -4.81 1.66 18.85
C ALA A 62 -5.13 0.26 19.42
N GLY A 63 -6.13 0.17 20.30
CA GLY A 63 -6.58 -1.11 20.86
C GLY A 63 -7.32 -1.99 19.84
N GLU A 64 -8.04 -1.38 18.91
CA GLU A 64 -8.74 -2.08 17.83
C GLU A 64 -7.78 -2.48 16.70
N LEU A 65 -6.82 -1.61 16.36
CA LEU A 65 -5.73 -1.93 15.44
C LEU A 65 -4.98 -3.17 15.94
N LYS A 66 -4.65 -3.20 17.23
CA LYS A 66 -3.95 -4.33 17.83
C LYS A 66 -4.75 -5.63 17.68
N LYS A 67 -6.06 -5.61 17.94
CA LYS A 67 -6.92 -6.79 17.77
C LYS A 67 -6.96 -7.29 16.32
N VAL A 68 -7.03 -6.38 15.36
CA VAL A 68 -6.99 -6.73 13.93
C VAL A 68 -5.65 -7.36 13.58
N PHE A 69 -4.54 -6.80 14.07
CA PHE A 69 -3.18 -7.27 13.77
C PHE A 69 -2.75 -8.51 14.58
N GLU A 70 -3.45 -8.83 15.68
CA GLU A 70 -3.26 -10.05 16.48
C GLU A 70 -4.03 -11.25 15.91
N LEU A 71 -4.85 -11.06 14.86
CA LEU A 71 -5.46 -12.17 14.14
C LEU A 71 -4.38 -12.95 13.37
N PRO A 72 -4.42 -14.29 13.38
CA PRO A 72 -3.44 -15.12 12.68
C PRO A 72 -3.45 -14.89 11.17
N GLU A 73 -4.62 -14.58 10.61
CA GLU A 73 -4.83 -14.14 9.23
C GLU A 73 -5.85 -13.00 9.26
N PRO A 74 -5.39 -11.73 9.34
CA PRO A 74 -6.32 -10.61 9.35
C PRO A 74 -6.97 -10.48 7.97
N ASP A 75 -8.29 -10.50 7.95
CA ASP A 75 -9.04 -10.36 6.71
C ASP A 75 -8.81 -8.96 6.09
N PRO A 76 -8.46 -8.87 4.79
CA PRO A 76 -8.16 -7.60 4.15
C PRO A 76 -9.35 -6.64 4.12
N GLU A 77 -10.59 -7.13 4.05
CA GLU A 77 -11.78 -6.27 4.19
C GLU A 77 -11.95 -5.79 5.63
N ALA A 78 -11.65 -6.62 6.63
CA ALA A 78 -11.68 -6.22 8.05
C ALA A 78 -10.66 -5.11 8.34
N ILE A 79 -9.44 -5.21 7.80
CA ILE A 79 -8.41 -4.16 7.92
C ILE A 79 -8.87 -2.88 7.22
N ARG A 80 -9.39 -2.98 6.00
CA ARG A 80 -9.92 -1.83 5.27
C ARG A 80 -11.07 -1.16 6.03
N ASN A 81 -12.00 -1.94 6.58
CA ASN A 81 -13.12 -1.41 7.36
C ASN A 81 -12.65 -0.75 8.65
N PHE A 82 -11.64 -1.31 9.33
CA PHE A 82 -11.01 -0.68 10.47
C PHE A 82 -10.49 0.72 10.08
N TRP A 83 -9.70 0.82 9.01
CA TRP A 83 -9.15 2.11 8.60
C TRP A 83 -10.23 3.09 8.16
N LYS A 84 -11.25 2.66 7.42
CA LYS A 84 -12.39 3.52 7.04
C LYS A 84 -13.21 4.01 8.24
N THR A 85 -13.27 3.23 9.30
CA THR A 85 -14.03 3.56 10.51
C THR A 85 -13.26 4.56 11.37
N HIS A 86 -11.93 4.42 11.44
CA HIS A 86 -11.09 5.21 12.34
C HIS A 86 -10.36 6.38 11.65
N VAL A 87 -10.31 6.40 10.32
CA VAL A 87 -9.71 7.46 9.52
C VAL A 87 -10.74 8.01 8.54
N SER A 88 -11.30 9.19 8.85
CA SER A 88 -12.37 9.80 8.04
C SER A 88 -11.94 10.10 6.60
N ASN A 89 -10.67 10.42 6.39
CA ASN A 89 -10.10 10.74 5.08
C ASN A 89 -9.33 9.56 4.46
N PHE A 90 -9.62 8.32 4.87
CA PHE A 90 -8.87 7.13 4.46
C PHE A 90 -8.66 7.04 2.94
N ASP A 91 -9.76 7.09 2.16
CA ASP A 91 -9.71 6.95 0.70
C ASP A 91 -8.88 8.08 0.06
N GLU A 92 -8.97 9.31 0.59
CA GLU A 92 -8.21 10.45 0.08
C GLU A 92 -6.72 10.34 0.40
N ILE A 93 -6.36 9.93 1.62
CA ILE A 93 -4.97 9.72 2.05
C ILE A 93 -4.33 8.63 1.21
N VAL A 94 -4.98 7.45 1.12
CA VAL A 94 -4.51 6.33 0.31
C VAL A 94 -4.29 6.79 -1.13
N LYS A 95 -5.30 7.42 -1.74
CA LYS A 95 -5.21 7.90 -3.12
C LYS A 95 -4.05 8.88 -3.29
N LYS A 96 -3.93 9.90 -2.43
CA LYS A 96 -2.89 10.93 -2.52
C LYS A 96 -1.49 10.34 -2.34
N THR A 97 -1.30 9.44 -1.37
CA THR A 97 -0.02 8.77 -1.14
C THR A 97 0.38 7.91 -2.33
N LEU A 98 -0.56 7.20 -2.95
CA LEU A 98 -0.30 6.38 -4.13
C LEU A 98 -0.05 7.23 -5.38
N GLU A 99 -0.78 8.33 -5.57
CA GLU A 99 -0.55 9.28 -6.67
C GLU A 99 0.84 9.93 -6.56
N ASP A 100 1.23 10.37 -5.37
CA ASP A 100 2.56 10.95 -5.11
C ASP A 100 3.67 9.93 -5.41
N PHE A 101 3.50 8.69 -4.91
CA PHE A 101 4.41 7.59 -5.20
C PHE A 101 4.50 7.26 -6.69
N ALA A 102 3.38 7.23 -7.42
CA ALA A 102 3.36 7.01 -8.85
C ALA A 102 4.10 8.12 -9.62
N VAL A 103 3.95 9.38 -9.22
CA VAL A 103 4.68 10.50 -9.83
C VAL A 103 6.19 10.35 -9.59
N GLU A 104 6.61 10.06 -8.36
CA GLU A 104 8.02 9.82 -8.03
C GLU A 104 8.58 8.62 -8.80
N LEU A 105 7.81 7.55 -8.90
CA LEU A 105 8.20 6.36 -9.64
C LEU A 105 8.36 6.67 -11.12
N LYS A 106 7.40 7.38 -11.72
CA LYS A 106 7.48 7.81 -13.12
C LYS A 106 8.72 8.64 -13.38
N GLN A 107 9.03 9.59 -12.49
CA GLN A 107 10.25 10.40 -12.61
C GLN A 107 11.51 9.55 -12.50
N THR A 108 11.54 8.61 -11.55
CA THR A 108 12.66 7.69 -11.34
C THR A 108 12.88 6.82 -12.58
N LEU A 109 11.82 6.18 -13.10
CA LEU A 109 11.89 5.36 -14.29
C LEU A 109 12.28 6.17 -15.53
N SER A 110 11.78 7.40 -15.67
CA SER A 110 12.16 8.31 -16.77
C SER A 110 13.61 8.78 -16.73
N GLN A 111 14.28 8.69 -15.57
CA GLN A 111 15.72 8.98 -15.44
C GLN A 111 16.60 7.75 -15.74
N ILE A 112 16.02 6.56 -15.68
CA ILE A 112 16.71 5.28 -15.90
C ILE A 112 16.51 4.79 -17.35
N SER A 113 15.47 5.29 -18.04
CA SER A 113 15.15 5.01 -19.45
C SER A 113 15.88 5.96 -20.41
#